data_AF-A0A7J3UZP6-F1
#
_entry.id   AF-A0A7J3UZP6-F1
#
_cell.length_a   1.000
_cell.length_b   1.000
_cell.length_c   1.000
_cell.angle_alpha   90.00
_cell.angle_beta   90.00
_cell.angle_gamma   90.00
#
_symmetry.space_group_name_H-M   'P 1'
#
loop_
_entity.id
_entity.type
_entity.pdbx_description
1 polymer ?
#
loop_
_entity_poly.entity_id
_entity_poly.type
_entity_poly.pdbx_seq_one_letter_code
_entity_poly.pdbx_strand_id
1 'polypeptide(L)'
;MLIKRVQLIRELAVRSPTSTRHRPLVLPAPEREDLIPLYECLKQMLGEHASPNSGAKATELRLEFSHGAPEIFFIDSVSKLPCGPSIYLRSFRCGL
;
A
#
# COMPACT_ATOMS: atom_id res chain seq x y z
N MET A 1 -9.68 17.43 4.18
CA MET A 1 -8.82 16.79 3.14
C MET A 1 -8.10 15.60 3.77
N LEU A 2 -8.35 14.38 3.28
CA LEU A 2 -7.86 13.11 3.86
C LEU A 2 -6.38 12.85 3.53
N ILE A 3 -6.00 13.08 2.27
CA ILE A 3 -4.63 12.91 1.78
C ILE A 3 -3.77 14.08 2.27
N LYS A 4 -2.68 13.76 2.97
CA LYS A 4 -1.66 14.72 3.42
C LYS A 4 -0.67 15.03 2.31
N ARG A 5 -0.21 13.99 1.63
CA ARG A 5 0.83 14.05 0.59
C ARG A 5 0.75 12.80 -0.27
N VAL A 6 1.08 12.94 -1.55
CA VAL A 6 1.43 11.82 -2.43
C VAL A 6 2.87 12.03 -2.87
N GLN A 7 3.65 10.97 -2.87
CA GLN A 7 5.03 10.96 -3.38
C GLN A 7 5.12 9.90 -4.47
N LEU A 8 5.44 10.33 -5.69
CA LEU A 8 5.53 9.42 -6.82
C LEU A 8 6.87 8.69 -6.80
N ILE A 9 6.91 7.44 -7.28
CA ILE A 9 8.15 6.66 -7.26
C ILE A 9 9.30 7.33 -8.02
N ARG A 10 9.00 8.06 -9.10
CA ARG A 10 10.01 8.83 -9.87
C ARG A 10 10.65 9.98 -9.08
N GLU A 11 10.04 10.38 -7.97
CA GLU A 11 10.55 11.41 -7.05
C GLU A 11 11.39 10.79 -5.93
N LEU A 12 11.22 9.49 -5.69
CA LEU A 12 12.04 8.71 -4.80
C LEU A 12 13.29 8.32 -5.60
N ALA A 13 14.46 8.83 -5.22
CA ALA A 13 15.74 8.41 -5.81
C ALA A 13 16.10 6.97 -5.39
N VAL A 14 15.17 6.04 -5.56
CA VAL A 14 15.20 4.65 -5.11
C VAL A 14 15.18 3.72 -6.32
N ARG A 15 15.73 2.52 -6.12
CA ARG A 15 15.63 1.47 -7.13
C ARG A 15 14.18 0.99 -7.20
N SER A 16 13.65 0.91 -8.41
CA SER A 16 12.35 0.30 -8.69
C SER A 16 12.54 -1.03 -9.43
N PRO A 17 11.58 -1.95 -9.36
CA PRO A 17 11.63 -3.16 -10.16
C PRO A 17 11.66 -2.81 -11.65
N THR A 18 12.51 -3.51 -12.40
CA THR A 18 12.62 -3.37 -13.86
C THR A 18 11.44 -3.97 -14.63
N SER A 19 10.59 -4.74 -13.95
CA SER A 19 9.50 -5.50 -14.57
C SER A 19 8.27 -4.63 -14.80
N THR A 20 7.79 -4.58 -16.03
CA THR A 20 6.59 -3.82 -16.44
C THR A 20 5.33 -4.69 -16.56
N ARG A 21 5.42 -5.98 -16.23
CA ARG A 21 4.25 -6.88 -16.33
C ARG A 21 3.25 -6.54 -15.25
N HIS A 22 1.97 -6.47 -15.63
CA HIS A 22 0.87 -6.35 -14.68
C HIS A 22 0.88 -7.55 -13.73
N ARG A 23 0.88 -7.27 -12.43
CA ARG A 23 0.85 -8.28 -11.37
C ARG A 23 -0.46 -8.16 -10.59
N PRO A 24 -0.97 -9.26 -10.03
CA PRO A 24 -2.11 -9.18 -9.12
C PRO A 24 -1.75 -8.28 -7.92
N LEU A 25 -2.74 -7.52 -7.46
CA LEU A 25 -2.64 -6.74 -6.23
C LEU A 25 -2.99 -7.64 -5.05
N VAL A 26 -2.20 -7.55 -3.98
CA VAL A 26 -2.47 -8.23 -2.71
C VAL A 26 -2.46 -7.17 -1.62
N LEU A 27 -3.43 -7.23 -0.71
CA LEU A 27 -3.51 -6.36 0.46
C LEU A 27 -3.18 -7.21 1.70
N PRO A 28 -1.90 -7.33 2.10
CA PRO A 28 -1.53 -8.02 3.34
C PRO A 28 -2.10 -7.30 4.57
N ALA A 29 -2.39 -8.07 5.61
CA ALA A 29 -2.82 -7.50 6.90
C ALA A 29 -1.73 -6.56 7.48
N PRO A 30 -2.11 -5.42 8.07
CA PRO A 30 -1.16 -4.50 8.69
C PRO A 30 -0.57 -5.11 9.97
N GLU A 31 0.67 -4.74 10.28
CA GLU A 31 1.35 -5.20 11.51
C GLU A 31 0.81 -4.50 12.77
N ARG A 32 0.23 -3.30 12.62
CA ARG A 32 -0.31 -2.51 13.72
C ARG A 32 -1.83 -2.53 13.72
N GLU A 33 -2.42 -2.88 14.87
CA GLU A 33 -3.87 -2.90 15.08
C GLU A 33 -4.54 -1.57 14.78
N ASP A 34 -3.86 -0.46 15.10
CA ASP A 34 -4.33 0.89 14.79
C ASP A 34 -4.70 1.06 13.31
N LEU A 35 -4.06 0.34 12.38
CA LEU A 35 -4.29 0.46 10.92
C LEU A 35 -5.41 -0.45 10.41
N ILE A 36 -5.99 -1.31 11.25
CA ILE A 36 -7.07 -2.23 10.87
C ILE A 36 -8.27 -1.50 10.24
N PRO A 37 -8.75 -0.35 10.77
CA PRO A 37 -9.86 0.36 10.15
C PRO A 37 -9.57 0.80 8.70
N LEU A 38 -8.33 1.22 8.43
CA LEU A 38 -7.90 1.59 7.08
C LEU A 38 -7.78 0.37 6.17
N TYR A 39 -7.24 -0.73 6.70
CA TYR A 39 -7.16 -2.01 6.01
C TYR A 39 -8.54 -2.51 5.58
N GLU A 40 -9.52 -2.54 6.48
CA GLU A 40 -10.88 -2.98 6.15
C GLU A 40 -11.55 -2.07 5.13
N CYS A 41 -11.34 -0.75 5.20
CA CYS A 41 -11.82 0.18 4.19
C CYS A 41 -11.21 -0.10 2.81
N LEU A 42 -9.89 -0.32 2.73
CA LEU A 42 -9.22 -0.65 1.48
C LEU A 42 -9.65 -2.02 0.95
N LYS A 43 -9.82 -3.00 1.84
CA LYS A 43 -10.31 -4.33 1.47
C LYS A 43 -11.71 -4.26 0.86
N GLN A 44 -12.62 -3.49 1.45
CA GLN A 44 -13.96 -3.26 0.90
C GLN A 44 -13.91 -2.53 -0.45
N MET A 45 -13.05 -1.51 -0.58
CA MET A 45 -12.94 -0.73 -1.81
C MET A 45 -12.29 -1.51 -2.96
N LEU A 46 -11.30 -2.35 -2.67
CA LEU A 46 -10.60 -3.16 -3.67
C LEU A 46 -11.41 -4.42 -4.05
N GLY A 47 -12.28 -4.91 -3.17
CA GLY A 47 -13.13 -6.07 -3.43
C GLY A 47 -12.33 -7.27 -3.94
N GLU A 48 -12.80 -7.88 -5.03
CA GLU A 48 -12.16 -9.04 -5.69
C GLU A 48 -10.81 -8.73 -6.35
N HIS A 49 -10.43 -7.44 -6.49
CA HIS A 49 -9.16 -7.06 -7.14
C HIS A 49 -7.94 -7.26 -6.24
N ALA A 50 -8.14 -7.36 -4.92
CA ALA A 50 -7.09 -7.72 -3.97
C ALA A 50 -7.20 -9.22 -3.66
N SER A 51 -6.36 -10.04 -4.29
CA SER A 51 -6.39 -11.49 -4.08
C SER A 51 -5.86 -11.82 -2.66
N PRO A 52 -6.56 -12.67 -1.87
CA PRO A 52 -6.16 -12.97 -0.49
C PRO A 52 -4.91 -13.87 -0.40
N ASN A 53 -4.51 -14.49 -1.50
CA ASN A 53 -3.35 -15.39 -1.54
C ASN A 53 -2.89 -15.55 -2.98
N SER A 54 -1.62 -15.29 -3.24
CA SER A 54 -0.91 -16.18 -4.14
C SER A 54 0.55 -16.22 -3.74
N GLY A 55 1.11 -17.42 -3.57
CA GLY A 55 2.56 -17.63 -3.62
C GLY A 55 3.17 -17.29 -4.99
N ALA A 56 2.52 -16.43 -5.78
CA ALA A 56 2.93 -15.94 -7.08
C ALA A 56 3.43 -14.49 -6.97
N LYS A 57 4.11 -14.04 -8.02
CA LYS A 57 4.68 -12.68 -8.10
C LYS A 57 3.54 -11.65 -8.10
N ALA A 58 3.50 -10.78 -7.10
CA ALA A 58 2.42 -9.84 -6.84
C ALA A 58 2.96 -8.43 -6.57
N THR A 59 2.04 -7.46 -6.57
CA THR A 59 2.24 -6.14 -5.98
C THR A 59 1.51 -6.10 -4.65
N GLU A 60 2.25 -5.90 -3.57
CA GLU A 60 1.73 -5.79 -2.21
C GLU A 60 1.37 -4.32 -1.93
N LEU A 61 0.10 -4.05 -1.59
CA LEU A 61 -0.35 -2.77 -1.05
C LEU A 61 -0.17 -2.80 0.47
N ARG A 62 0.89 -2.18 0.99
CA ARG A 62 1.21 -2.19 2.42
C ARG A 62 0.73 -0.94 3.12
N LEU A 63 0.48 -1.09 4.42
CA LEU A 63 0.02 -0.04 5.33
C LEU A 63 0.97 0.03 6.52
N GLU A 64 1.58 1.19 6.73
CA GLU A 64 2.48 1.43 7.85
C GLU A 64 2.31 2.85 8.40
N PHE A 65 2.98 3.16 9.51
CA PHE A 65 3.14 4.54 9.97
C PHE A 65 4.54 5.04 9.60
N SER A 66 4.60 6.15 8.88
CA SER A 66 5.81 6.79 8.44
C SER A 66 5.77 8.27 8.76
N HIS A 67 6.82 8.76 9.42
CA HIS A 67 6.90 10.16 9.88
C HIS A 67 5.65 10.63 10.68
N GLY A 68 5.10 9.75 11.51
CA GLY A 68 3.92 10.03 12.34
C GLY A 68 2.60 10.11 11.55
N ALA A 69 2.58 9.69 10.28
CA ALA A 69 1.39 9.63 9.45
C ALA A 69 1.18 8.20 8.92
N PRO A 70 -0.07 7.74 8.74
CA PRO A 70 -0.34 6.51 8.01
C PRO A 70 0.11 6.67 6.55
N GLU A 71 0.79 5.65 6.05
CA GLU A 71 1.30 5.56 4.69
C GLU A 71 0.71 4.31 4.02
N ILE A 72 0.19 4.49 2.81
CA ILE A 72 -0.18 3.44 1.88
C ILE A 72 0.88 3.41 0.78
N PHE A 73 1.50 2.27 0.53
CA PHE A 73 2.58 2.16 -0.46
C PHE A 73 2.60 0.78 -1.13
N PHE A 74 3.34 0.67 -2.24
CA PHE A 74 3.35 -0.51 -3.09
C PHE A 74 4.74 -1.15 -3.11
N ILE A 75 4.80 -2.45 -2.81
CA ILE A 75 6.02 -3.25 -2.83
C ILE A 75 5.89 -4.39 -3.84
N ASP A 76 6.93 -4.61 -4.62
CA ASP A 76 7.05 -5.79 -5.46
C ASP A 76 7.39 -7.01 -4.61
N SER A 77 6.53 -8.04 -4.60
CA SER A 77 6.68 -9.17 -3.67
C SER A 77 7.97 -9.99 -3.87
N VAL A 78 8.60 -9.88 -5.03
CA VAL A 78 9.79 -10.66 -5.43
C VAL A 78 11.08 -9.90 -5.10
N SER A 79 11.19 -8.68 -5.61
CA SER A 79 12.38 -7.84 -5.42
C SER A 79 12.38 -7.10 -4.09
N LYS A 80 11.23 -7.03 -3.42
CA LYS A 80 11.00 -6.24 -2.21
C LYS A 80 11.32 -4.75 -2.38
N LEU A 81 11.27 -4.27 -3.62
CA LEU A 81 11.48 -2.86 -3.96
C LEU A 81 10.15 -2.11 -4.07
N PRO A 82 10.13 -0.80 -3.76
CA PRO A 82 8.99 0.07 -4.05
C PRO A 82 8.64 0.06 -5.54
N CYS A 83 7.37 0.01 -5.88
CA CYS A 83 6.92 -0.11 -7.28
C CYS A 83 5.71 0.79 -7.64
N GLY A 84 5.35 1.71 -6.76
CA GLY A 84 4.23 2.64 -6.95
C GLY A 84 4.37 3.89 -6.07
N PRO A 85 3.36 4.77 -6.05
CA PRO A 85 3.39 5.96 -5.21
C PRO A 85 3.24 5.61 -3.73
N SER A 86 3.82 6.46 -2.87
CA SER A 86 3.51 6.50 -1.45
C SER A 86 2.43 7.54 -1.19
N ILE A 87 1.36 7.16 -0.49
CA ILE A 87 0.23 8.02 -0.16
C ILE A 87 0.16 8.17 1.35
N TYR A 88 0.40 9.39 1.82
CA TYR A 88 0.35 9.73 3.24
C TYR A 88 -1.00 10.32 3.59
N LEU A 89 -1.63 9.82 4.66
CA LEU A 89 -2.91 10.30 5.16
C LEU A 89 -2.72 11.24 6.35
N ARG A 90 -3.64 12.20 6.55
CA ARG A 90 -3.61 13.09 7.73
C ARG A 90 -4.16 12.39 8.98
N SER A 91 -5.20 11.60 8.77
CA SER A 91 -5.92 10.81 9.76
C SER A 91 -6.71 9.76 8.98
N PHE A 92 -7.06 8.66 9.63
CA PHE A 92 -7.90 7.61 9.07
C PHE A 92 -8.93 7.13 10.10
N ARG A 93 -9.09 7.88 11.22
CA ARG A 93 -10.22 7.69 12.13
C ARG A 93 -11.48 8.08 11.36
N CYS A 94 -12.09 7.09 10.71
CA CYS A 94 -13.48 7.14 10.31
C CYS A 94 -14.27 7.18 11.61
N GLY A 95 -14.66 8.38 12.05
CA GLY A 95 -15.43 8.54 13.27
C GLY A 95 -16.73 7.76 13.19
N LEU A 96 -17.06 7.07 14.29
CA LEU A 96 -18.41 7.23 14.85
C LEU A 96 -18.48 8.59 15.53
#